data_AF-A0A5S4W460-F1
#
_entry.id   AF-A0A5S4W460-F1
#
_cell.length_a   1.000
_cell.length_b   1.000
_cell.length_c   1.000
_cell.angle_alpha   90.00
_cell.angle_beta   90.00
_cell.angle_gamma   90.00
#
_symmetry.space_group_name_H-M   'P 1'
#
loop_
_entity.id
_entity.type
_entity.pdbx_description
1 polymer ?
#
loop_
_entity_poly.entity_id
_entity_poly.type
_entity_poly.pdbx_seq_one_letter_code
_entity_poly.pdbx_strand_id
1 'polypeptide(L)' 'MAFPRVFHLDDPSACRTVFPFADIELFPTAKGSFHAAITQIGMNRVWMHRIQISLPEINTVAVRPGHRSIGFLTESNL' A
#
# COMPACT_ATOMS: atom_id res chain seq x y z
N MET A 1 -4.29 14.37 16.11
CA MET A 1 -5.58 13.98 15.47
C MET A 1 -5.26 12.93 14.42
N ALA A 2 -6.05 11.85 14.33
CA ALA A 2 -5.88 10.81 13.34
C ALA A 2 -6.83 11.03 12.17
N PHE A 3 -6.37 10.79 10.94
CA PHE A 3 -7.16 10.95 9.73
C PHE A 3 -7.18 9.64 8.95
N PRO A 4 -8.31 8.90 8.98
CA PRO A 4 -8.44 7.64 8.27
C PRO A 4 -8.71 7.87 6.78
N ARG A 5 -8.21 6.96 5.94
CA ARG A 5 -8.51 6.89 4.51
C ARG A 5 -8.66 5.42 4.12
N VAL A 6 -9.63 5.13 3.26
CA VAL A 6 -9.85 3.78 2.72
C VAL A 6 -9.89 3.88 1.20
N PHE A 7 -9.16 3.00 0.53
CA PHE A 7 -9.11 2.91 -0.92
C PHE A 7 -9.47 1.50 -1.38
N HIS A 8 -10.26 1.43 -2.44
CA HIS A 8 -10.49 0.23 -3.24
C HIS A 8 -10.03 0.54 -4.66
N LEU A 9 -9.08 -0.24 -5.17
CA LEU A 9 -8.47 -0.01 -6.47
C LEU A 9 -8.61 -1.26 -7.31
N ASP A 10 -9.15 -1.12 -8.51
CA ASP A 10 -9.25 -2.21 -9.49
C ASP A 10 -8.26 -2.05 -10.65
N ASP A 11 -7.48 -0.96 -10.65
CA ASP A 11 -6.34 -0.72 -11.54
C ASP A 11 -5.02 -0.68 -10.74
N PRO A 12 -4.06 -1.59 -11.01
CA PRO A 12 -2.73 -1.55 -10.39
C PRO A 12 -2.03 -0.20 -10.51
N SER A 13 -2.25 0.54 -11.60
CA SER A 13 -1.58 1.82 -11.85
C SER A 13 -2.03 2.91 -10.86
N ALA A 14 -3.25 2.80 -10.31
CA ALA A 14 -3.82 3.75 -9.37
C ALA A 14 -3.05 3.78 -8.03
N CYS A 15 -2.36 2.68 -7.67
CA CYS A 15 -1.54 2.58 -6.46
C CYS A 15 -0.47 3.68 -6.35
N ARG A 16 0.00 4.24 -7.48
CA ARG A 16 0.99 5.34 -7.56
C ARG A 16 0.58 6.60 -6.80
N THR A 17 -0.72 6.82 -6.61
CA THR A 17 -1.26 8.07 -6.06
C THR A 17 -1.70 7.95 -4.59
N VAL A 18 -1.67 6.74 -4.04
CA VAL A 18 -2.28 6.43 -2.74
C VAL A 18 -1.37 6.76 -1.55
N PHE A 19 -0.06 6.74 -1.76
CA PHE A 19 0.92 6.87 -0.68
C PHE A 19 1.62 8.23 -0.75
N PRO A 20 1.29 9.20 0.13
CA PRO A 20 1.91 10.53 0.07
C PRO A 20 3.41 10.52 0.47
N PHE A 21 3.88 9.43 1.08
CA PHE A 21 5.22 9.28 1.66
C PHE A 21 6.16 8.38 0.82
N ALA A 22 5.66 7.77 -0.25
CA ALA A 22 6.45 6.90 -1.11
C ALA A 22 5.89 6.89 -2.53
N ASP A 23 6.77 6.82 -3.52
CA ASP A 23 6.38 6.55 -4.90
C ASP A 23 6.37 5.03 -5.10
N ILE A 24 5.24 4.49 -5.55
CA ILE A 24 5.02 3.04 -5.65
C ILE A 24 4.60 2.68 -7.06
N GLU A 25 5.26 1.69 -7.64
CA GLU A 25 4.76 0.99 -8.82
C GLU A 25 4.47 -0.46 -8.48
N LEU A 26 3.32 -0.97 -8.94
CA LEU A 26 2.85 -2.32 -8.65
C LEU A 26 2.56 -3.05 -9.96
N PHE A 27 3.06 -4.28 -10.06
CA PHE A 27 2.94 -5.14 -11.23
C PHE A 27 2.38 -6.50 -10.82
N PRO A 28 1.13 -6.83 -11.18
CA PRO A 28 0.60 -8.18 -11.00
C PRO A 28 1.42 -9.19 -11.82
N THR A 29 1.69 -10.35 -11.24
CA THR A 29 2.49 -11.42 -11.86
C THR A 29 1.63 -12.57 -12.39
N ALA A 30 0.34 -12.59 -12.04
CA ALA A 30 -0.65 -13.55 -12.54
C ALA A 30 -1.78 -12.83 -13.28
N LYS A 31 -2.44 -13.56 -14.19
CA LYS A 31 -3.68 -13.10 -14.84
C LYS A 31 -4.85 -13.19 -13.86
N GLY A 32 -5.80 -12.26 -13.97
CA GLY A 32 -7.03 -12.27 -13.19
C GLY A 32 -7.59 -10.87 -12.98
N SER A 33 -8.61 -10.76 -12.14
CA SER A 33 -9.16 -9.46 -11.71
C SER A 33 -8.35 -8.93 -10.53
N PHE A 34 -7.63 -7.84 -10.77
CA PHE A 34 -6.91 -7.14 -9.72
C PHE A 34 -7.90 -6.40 -8.81
N HIS A 35 -7.64 -6.46 -7.50
CA HIS A 35 -8.28 -5.65 -6.50
C HIS A 35 -7.29 -5.39 -5.36
N ALA A 36 -7.19 -4.13 -4.92
CA ALA A 36 -6.45 -3.75 -3.74
C ALA A 36 -7.35 -3.00 -2.77
N ALA A 37 -7.41 -3.48 -1.53
CA ALA A 37 -8.04 -2.81 -0.40
C ALA A 37 -6.95 -2.23 0.52
N ILE A 38 -6.94 -0.91 0.68
CA ILE A 38 -5.92 -0.19 1.45
C ILE A 38 -6.61 0.64 2.52
N THR A 39 -6.34 0.34 3.78
CA THR A 39 -6.74 1.18 4.92
C THR A 39 -5.53 1.92 5.43
N GLN A 40 -5.62 3.24 5.54
CA GLN A 40 -4.56 4.11 6.05
C GLN A 40 -5.06 4.91 7.25
N ILE A 41 -4.19 5.12 8.22
CA ILE A 41 -4.38 6.07 9.31
C ILE A 41 -3.14 6.94 9.35
N GLY A 42 -3.31 8.22 9.05
CA GLY A 42 -2.25 9.20 9.21
C GLY A 42 -2.37 9.98 10.51
N MET A 43 -1.21 10.33 11.06
CA MET A 43 -1.01 11.17 12.24
C MET A 43 0.13 12.15 11.96
N ASN A 44 0.41 13.07 12.89
CA ASN A 44 1.38 14.16 12.68
C ASN A 44 2.78 13.73 12.22
N ARG A 45 3.24 12.52 12.61
CA ARG A 45 4.60 12.02 12.30
C ARG A 45 4.64 10.58 11.80
N VAL A 46 3.49 9.91 11.74
CA VAL A 46 3.41 8.48 11.43
C VAL A 46 2.23 8.24 10.51
N TRP A 47 2.47 7.41 9.50
CA TRP A 47 1.43 6.80 8.68
C TRP A 47 1.46 5.30 8.91
N MET A 48 0.29 4.73 9.22
CA MET A 48 0.10 3.29 9.27
C MET A 48 -0.85 2.90 8.15
N HIS A 49 -0.58 1.77 7.52
CA HIS A 49 -1.46 1.22 6.50
C HIS A 49 -1.49 -0.30 6.55
N ARG A 50 -2.64 -0.86 6.19
CA ARG A 50 -2.83 -2.28 5.91
C ARG A 50 -3.27 -2.40 4.46
N ILE A 51 -2.63 -3.30 3.72
CA ILE A 51 -2.86 -3.56 2.31
C ILE A 51 -3.28 -5.01 2.16
N GLN A 52 -4.32 -5.25 1.37
CA GLN A 52 -4.71 -6.58 0.92
C GLN A 52 -4.87 -6.51 -0.60
N ILE A 53 -4.19 -7.40 -1.32
CA ILE A 53 -4.18 -7.43 -2.79
C ILE A 53 -4.62 -8.83 -3.25
N SER A 54 -5.47 -8.89 -4.27
CA SER A 54 -6.12 -10.13 -4.72
C SER A 54 -5.22 -11.03 -5.59
N LEU A 55 -4.16 -10.49 -6.19
CA LEU A 55 -3.26 -11.18 -7.10
C LEU A 55 -1.83 -11.09 -6.61
N PRO A 56 -0.99 -12.11 -6.82
CA PRO A 56 0.43 -12.01 -6.52
C PRO A 56 1.09 -10.91 -7.34
N GLU A 57 1.94 -10.12 -6.69
CA GLU A 57 2.52 -8.91 -7.26
C GLU A 57 4.00 -8.74 -6.94
N ILE A 58 4.68 -7.95 -7.77
CA ILE A 58 5.95 -7.31 -7.44
C ILE A 58 5.68 -5.82 -7.34
N ASN A 59 6.25 -5.17 -6.34
CA ASN A 59 6.23 -3.72 -6.24
C ASN A 59 7.64 -3.13 -6.13
N THR A 60 7.79 -1.92 -6.63
CA THR A 60 8.92 -1.06 -6.35
C THR A 60 8.44 0.06 -5.43
N VAL A 61 9.22 0.34 -4.39
CA VAL A 61 8.88 1.35 -3.40
C VAL A 61 10.06 2.28 -3.22
N ALA A 62 9.90 3.53 -3.64
CA ALA A 62 10.83 4.61 -3.38
C ALA A 62 10.29 5.48 -2.25
N VAL A 63 10.76 5.23 -1.02
CA VAL A 63 10.37 6.05 0.14
C VAL A 63 10.95 7.46 -0.02
N ARG A 64 10.11 8.49 0.10
CA ARG A 64 10.52 9.88 -0.09
C ARG A 64 11.51 10.31 1.00
N PRO A 65 12.42 11.26 0.71
CA PRO A 65 13.36 11.78 1.70
C PRO A 65 12.67 12.20 3.01
N GLY A 66 13.32 11.95 4.14
CA GLY A 66 12.79 12.25 5.48
C GLY A 66 11.79 11.22 6.02
N HIS A 67 11.41 10.20 5.25
CA HIS A 67 10.55 9.11 5.68
C HIS A 67 11.32 7.80 5.82
N ARG A 68 10.79 6.89 6.64
CA ARG A 68 11.29 5.51 6.80
C ARG A 68 10.11 4.56 6.82
N SER A 69 10.26 3.40 6.21
CA SER A 69 9.23 2.35 6.19
C SER A 69 9.62 1.23 7.15
N ILE A 70 8.63 0.69 7.88
CA ILE A 70 8.75 -0.50 8.72
C ILE A 70 7.56 -1.39 8.36
N GLY A 71 7.84 -2.60 7.89
CA GLY A 71 6.82 -3.59 7.56
C GLY A 71 6.58 -4.56 8.72
N PHE A 72 5.33 -4.97 8.90
CA PHE A 72 4.93 -6.01 9.84
C PHE A 72 4.10 -7.06 9.10
N LEU A 73 4.29 -8.33 9.46
CA LEU A 73 3.40 -9.40 9.00
C LEU A 73 2.05 -9.25 9.71
N THR A 74 0.96 -9.21 8.94
CA THR A 74 -0.40 -9.13 9.50
C THR A 74 -1.02 -10.50 9.76
N GLU A 75 -0.40 -11.55 9.23
CA GLU A 75 -0.80 -12.96 9.39
C GLU A 75 0.45 -13.78 9.73
N SER A 76 0.26 -14.89 10.45
CA SER A 76 1.36 -15.81 10.76
C SER A 76 1.75 -16.63 9.53
N ASN A 77 3.04 -16.97 9.40
CA ASN A 77 3.55 -17.87 8.36
C ASN A 77 3.22 -19.36 8.62
N LEU A 78 2.16 -19.66 9.37
CA LEU A 78 1.84 -21.01 9.86
C LEU A 78 1.08 -21.85 8.84
#